data_AF-A0A0K3BAB4-F1
#
_entry.id   AF-A0A0K3BAB4-F1
#
_cell.length_a   1.000
_cell.length_b   1.000
_cell.length_c   1.000
_cell.angle_alpha   90.00
_cell.angle_beta   90.00
_cell.angle_gamma   90.00
#
_symmetry.space_group_name_H-M   'P 1'
#
loop_
_entity.id
_entity.type
_entity.pdbx_description
1 polymer ?
#
loop_
_entity_poly.entity_id
_entity_poly.type
_entity_poly.pdbx_seq_one_letter_code
_entity_poly.pdbx_strand_id
1 'polypeptide(L)'
;MNWRDQLLEQLEFYWDQSLWPRVQGLTDDEYFWEPVDGMWSIREQPDGPFMIDWLYPAPEPPPVTTIAWRIAHIVVGCFGQRASAHFQASTPTLETASWPGNAETALTMLHETYEAWRDGVKSLSESDILAPVGPAEGAFAEYPFATLILHITREVCHHGGEIGVLRDLYRAGLR
;
A
#
# COMPACT_ATOMS: atom_id res chain seq x y z
N MET A 1 -19.40 22.18 -2.52
CA MET A 1 -18.32 21.26 -2.93
C MET A 1 -17.95 20.49 -1.69
N ASN A 2 -18.15 19.17 -1.68
CA ASN A 2 -17.80 18.33 -0.55
C ASN A 2 -16.35 17.89 -0.70
N TRP A 3 -15.45 18.43 0.14
CA TRP A 3 -14.01 18.15 0.03
C TRP A 3 -13.66 16.69 0.33
N ARG A 4 -14.41 16.03 1.23
CA ARG A 4 -14.22 14.60 1.49
C ARG A 4 -14.37 13.79 0.21
N ASP A 5 -15.48 14.02 -0.48
CA ASP A 5 -15.84 13.24 -1.65
C ASP A 5 -14.81 13.51 -2.77
N GLN A 6 -14.32 14.75 -2.92
CA GLN A 6 -13.26 15.07 -3.88
C GLN A 6 -11.92 14.42 -3.56
N LEU A 7 -11.52 14.37 -2.28
CA LEU A 7 -10.30 13.70 -1.85
C LEU A 7 -10.38 12.19 -2.09
N LEU A 8 -11.53 11.60 -1.75
CA LEU A 8 -11.75 10.17 -1.88
C LEU A 8 -11.87 9.74 -3.35
N GLU A 9 -12.54 10.54 -4.17
CA GLU A 9 -12.72 10.31 -5.61
C GLU A 9 -11.37 10.16 -6.34
N GLN A 10 -10.31 10.85 -5.90
CA GLN A 10 -8.97 10.66 -6.48
C GLN A 10 -8.46 9.23 -6.29
N LEU A 11 -8.65 8.67 -5.08
CA LEU A 11 -8.23 7.31 -4.78
C LEU A 11 -9.15 6.29 -5.46
N GLU A 12 -10.48 6.47 -5.36
CA GLU A 12 -11.45 5.55 -5.94
C GLU A 12 -11.31 5.47 -7.47
N PHE A 13 -11.15 6.62 -8.14
CA PHE A 13 -10.92 6.63 -9.58
C PHE A 13 -9.63 5.89 -9.97
N TYR A 14 -8.51 6.18 -9.28
CA TYR A 14 -7.25 5.50 -9.57
C TYR A 14 -7.35 4.00 -9.28
N TRP A 15 -7.99 3.61 -8.19
CA TRP A 15 -8.22 2.23 -7.83
C TRP A 15 -9.01 1.49 -8.90
N ASP A 16 -10.20 1.98 -9.27
CA ASP A 16 -11.12 1.31 -10.17
C ASP A 16 -10.63 1.32 -11.63
N GLN A 17 -9.99 2.41 -12.06
CA GLN A 17 -9.61 2.59 -13.46
C GLN A 17 -8.16 2.16 -13.77
N SER A 18 -7.30 2.08 -12.75
CA SER A 18 -5.87 1.83 -12.94
C SER A 18 -5.35 0.65 -12.13
N LEU A 19 -5.35 0.73 -10.80
CA LEU A 19 -4.62 -0.24 -9.97
C LEU A 19 -5.31 -1.60 -9.96
N TRP A 20 -6.59 -1.66 -9.58
CA TRP A 20 -7.28 -2.93 -9.34
C TRP A 20 -7.36 -3.82 -10.59
N PRO A 21 -7.83 -3.34 -11.76
CA PRO A 21 -7.85 -4.14 -12.98
C PRO A 21 -6.44 -4.63 -13.39
N ARG A 22 -5.42 -3.84 -13.06
CA ARG A 22 -4.03 -4.11 -13.43
C ARG A 22 -3.35 -5.12 -12.53
N VAL A 23 -3.83 -5.39 -11.32
CA VAL A 23 -3.27 -6.43 -10.44
C VAL A 23 -4.06 -7.74 -10.49
N GLN A 24 -5.26 -7.75 -11.10
CA GLN A 24 -6.05 -8.96 -11.27
C GLN A 24 -5.32 -10.03 -12.10
N GLY A 25 -5.41 -11.30 -11.65
CA GLY A 25 -4.76 -12.44 -12.30
C GLY A 25 -3.24 -12.42 -12.20
N LEU A 26 -2.67 -11.73 -11.19
CA LEU A 26 -1.24 -11.80 -10.89
C LEU A 26 -0.88 -13.22 -10.44
N THR A 27 0.17 -13.78 -11.04
CA THR A 27 0.72 -15.09 -10.65
C THR A 27 1.85 -14.90 -9.63
N ASP A 28 2.20 -15.96 -8.92
CA ASP A 28 3.36 -15.92 -8.00
C ASP A 28 4.67 -15.65 -8.75
N ASP A 29 4.81 -16.16 -9.98
CA ASP A 29 5.97 -15.88 -10.84
C ASP A 29 6.08 -14.39 -11.16
N GLU A 30 4.98 -13.71 -11.48
CA GLU A 30 4.95 -12.25 -11.71
C GLU A 30 5.22 -11.49 -10.39
N TYR A 31 4.60 -11.95 -9.31
CA TYR A 31 4.64 -11.31 -7.99
C TYR A 31 6.06 -11.23 -7.43
N PHE A 32 6.82 -12.33 -7.55
CA PHE A 32 8.20 -12.43 -7.07
C PHE A 32 9.26 -12.14 -8.14
N TRP A 33 8.88 -11.67 -9.33
CA TRP A 33 9.83 -11.45 -10.42
C TRP A 33 10.87 -10.36 -10.11
N GLU A 34 12.15 -10.68 -10.35
CA GLU A 34 13.31 -9.84 -10.08
C GLU A 34 14.15 -9.62 -11.34
N PRO A 35 13.82 -8.63 -12.20
CA PRO A 35 14.59 -8.33 -13.41
C PRO A 35 15.98 -7.72 -13.16
N VAL A 36 16.27 -7.32 -11.92
CA VAL A 36 17.52 -6.67 -11.53
C VAL A 36 18.06 -7.34 -10.29
N ASP A 37 19.36 -7.63 -10.28
CA ASP A 37 20.03 -8.24 -9.14
C ASP A 37 19.93 -7.35 -7.89
N GLY A 38 19.68 -7.98 -6.74
CA GLY A 38 19.63 -7.30 -5.44
C GLY A 38 18.33 -6.57 -5.16
N MET A 39 17.26 -6.86 -5.90
CA MET A 39 15.93 -6.31 -5.62
C MET A 39 15.42 -6.72 -4.23
N TRP A 40 14.73 -5.79 -3.58
CA TRP A 40 14.01 -6.04 -2.34
C TRP A 40 12.64 -6.65 -2.63
N SER A 41 12.31 -7.72 -1.89
CA SER A 41 11.10 -8.51 -2.09
C SER A 41 10.43 -8.87 -0.77
N ILE A 42 9.42 -9.75 -0.83
CA ILE A 42 8.90 -10.47 0.33
C ILE A 42 9.62 -11.82 0.37
N ARG A 43 10.25 -12.16 1.50
CA ARG A 43 11.13 -13.32 1.64
C ARG A 43 10.67 -14.19 2.81
N GLU A 44 10.64 -15.50 2.60
CA GLU A 44 10.49 -16.47 3.68
C GLU A 44 11.68 -16.35 4.63
N GLN A 45 11.42 -16.22 5.93
CA GLN A 45 12.49 -16.14 6.93
C GLN A 45 12.97 -17.55 7.33
N PRO A 46 14.25 -17.74 7.67
CA PRO A 46 14.81 -19.04 8.02
C PRO A 46 14.08 -19.79 9.15
N ASP A 47 13.41 -19.06 10.03
CA ASP A 47 12.77 -19.57 11.25
C ASP A 47 11.31 -19.14 11.39
N GLY A 48 10.66 -18.62 10.33
CA GLY A 48 9.40 -17.93 10.54
C GLY A 48 8.60 -17.54 9.29
N PRO A 49 7.63 -16.63 9.46
CA PRO A 49 6.75 -16.20 8.39
C PRO A 49 7.52 -15.40 7.34
N PHE A 50 6.87 -15.16 6.19
CA PHE A 50 7.38 -14.20 5.23
C PHE A 50 7.56 -12.82 5.87
N MET A 51 8.58 -12.09 5.43
CA MET A 51 8.86 -10.72 5.81
C MET A 51 9.24 -9.89 4.59
N ILE A 52 8.96 -8.59 4.66
CA ILE A 52 9.43 -7.64 3.66
C ILE A 52 10.92 -7.34 3.87
N ASP A 53 11.68 -7.31 2.78
CA ASP A 53 13.06 -6.82 2.81
C ASP A 53 13.06 -5.34 3.21
N TRP A 54 13.78 -5.02 4.27
CA TRP A 54 13.84 -3.69 4.85
C TRP A 54 15.16 -3.46 5.58
N LEU A 55 15.65 -2.22 5.59
CA LEU A 55 16.78 -1.79 6.39
C LEU A 55 16.60 -0.36 6.86
N TYR A 56 17.05 -0.04 8.09
CA TYR A 56 17.13 1.32 8.60
C TYR A 56 18.54 1.64 9.13
N PRO A 57 19.22 2.68 8.61
CA PRO A 57 18.83 3.48 7.45
C PRO A 57 18.82 2.64 6.16
N ALA A 58 18.04 3.06 5.17
CA ALA A 58 18.04 2.40 3.87
C ALA A 58 19.41 2.53 3.17
N PRO A 59 19.80 1.58 2.30
CA PRO A 59 20.97 1.74 1.43
C PRO A 59 20.85 2.93 0.49
N GLU A 60 21.98 3.44 0.00
CA GLU A 60 22.05 4.55 -0.95
C GLU A 60 22.81 4.15 -2.23
N PRO A 61 22.16 4.06 -3.40
CA PRO A 61 20.71 4.25 -3.62
C PRO A 61 19.87 3.12 -3.00
N PRO A 62 18.57 3.36 -2.71
CA PRO A 62 17.68 2.30 -2.26
C PRO A 62 17.53 1.23 -3.35
N PRO A 63 17.50 -0.06 -3.00
CA PRO A 63 17.30 -1.13 -3.98
C PRO A 63 15.94 -1.00 -4.69
N VAL A 64 15.90 -1.43 -5.96
CA VAL A 64 14.63 -1.57 -6.67
C VAL A 64 13.81 -2.66 -5.96
N THR A 65 12.50 -2.45 -5.82
CA THR A 65 11.62 -3.41 -5.14
C THR A 65 10.89 -4.30 -6.15
N THR A 66 10.31 -5.43 -5.74
CA THR A 66 9.48 -6.29 -6.60
C THR A 66 8.01 -5.82 -6.65
N ILE A 67 7.16 -6.51 -7.42
CA ILE A 67 5.70 -6.33 -7.32
C ILE A 67 5.23 -6.75 -5.91
N ALA A 68 5.75 -7.85 -5.39
CA ALA A 68 5.44 -8.33 -4.05
C ALA A 68 5.68 -7.29 -2.97
N TRP A 69 6.87 -6.72 -2.95
CA TRP A 69 7.25 -5.69 -1.98
C TRP A 69 6.31 -4.47 -2.06
N ARG A 70 5.99 -4.00 -3.27
CA ARG A 70 5.14 -2.81 -3.44
C ARG A 70 3.70 -3.04 -3.03
N ILE A 71 3.12 -4.20 -3.36
CA ILE A 71 1.77 -4.54 -2.89
C ILE A 71 1.77 -4.63 -1.36
N ALA A 72 2.76 -5.32 -0.77
CA ALA A 72 2.89 -5.43 0.67
C ALA A 72 3.04 -4.07 1.38
N HIS A 73 3.82 -3.14 0.81
CA HIS A 73 3.94 -1.77 1.31
C HIS A 73 2.61 -1.01 1.28
N ILE A 74 1.85 -1.11 0.19
CA ILE A 74 0.51 -0.49 0.11
C ILE A 74 -0.44 -1.12 1.14
N VAL A 75 -0.44 -2.45 1.25
CA VAL A 75 -1.30 -3.21 2.17
C VAL A 75 -1.04 -2.83 3.63
N VAL A 76 0.22 -2.89 4.06
CA VAL A 76 0.59 -2.79 5.48
C VAL A 76 0.97 -1.36 5.85
N GLY A 77 1.93 -0.78 5.12
CA GLY A 77 2.52 0.53 5.43
C GLY A 77 1.63 1.71 5.05
N CYS A 78 0.69 1.52 4.12
CA CYS A 78 -0.26 2.55 3.73
C CYS A 78 -1.67 2.29 4.29
N PHE A 79 -2.43 1.35 3.74
CA PHE A 79 -3.83 1.19 4.13
C PHE A 79 -4.01 0.58 5.52
N GLY A 80 -3.39 -0.59 5.77
CA GLY A 80 -3.63 -1.37 6.98
C GLY A 80 -3.29 -0.61 8.26
N GLN A 81 -2.06 -0.09 8.36
CA GLN A 81 -1.66 0.66 9.55
C GLN A 81 -2.55 1.88 9.81
N ARG A 82 -2.99 2.59 8.77
CA ARG A 82 -3.82 3.80 8.93
C ARG A 82 -5.27 3.47 9.22
N ALA A 83 -5.82 2.43 8.60
CA ALA A 83 -7.15 1.96 8.92
C ALA A 83 -7.24 1.43 10.36
N SER A 84 -6.22 0.71 10.82
CA SER A 84 -6.11 0.28 12.21
C SER A 84 -6.04 1.47 13.17
N ALA A 85 -5.12 2.41 12.93
CA ALA A 85 -4.84 3.51 13.85
C ALA A 85 -5.99 4.54 13.95
N HIS A 86 -6.65 4.84 12.82
CA HIS A 86 -7.63 5.94 12.77
C HIS A 86 -9.09 5.47 12.78
N PHE A 87 -9.35 4.22 12.40
CA PHE A 87 -10.72 3.70 12.25
C PHE A 87 -10.97 2.41 13.04
N GLN A 88 -10.01 2.00 13.89
CA GLN A 88 -10.10 0.76 14.69
C GLN A 88 -10.37 -0.49 13.85
N ALA A 89 -9.98 -0.46 12.56
CA ALA A 89 -10.16 -1.59 11.68
C ALA A 89 -9.21 -2.73 12.08
N SER A 90 -9.70 -3.97 12.04
CA SER A 90 -8.89 -5.17 12.28
C SER A 90 -8.02 -5.48 11.05
N THR A 91 -7.03 -4.62 10.78
CA THR A 91 -6.14 -4.64 9.62
C THR A 91 -4.68 -4.75 10.05
N PRO A 92 -3.78 -5.28 9.20
CA PRO A 92 -2.38 -5.49 9.56
C PRO A 92 -1.63 -4.17 9.78
N THR A 93 -0.72 -4.15 10.75
CA THR A 93 0.25 -3.08 11.00
C THR A 93 1.68 -3.59 10.77
N LEU A 94 2.68 -2.71 10.75
CA LEU A 94 4.08 -3.14 10.63
C LEU A 94 4.50 -4.15 11.71
N GLU A 95 3.92 -4.06 12.90
CA GLU A 95 4.22 -4.95 14.03
C GLU A 95 3.44 -6.28 14.00
N THR A 96 2.32 -6.32 13.27
CA THR A 96 1.35 -7.43 13.34
C THR A 96 1.13 -8.14 12.02
N ALA A 97 1.69 -7.61 10.92
CA ALA A 97 1.47 -8.15 9.60
C ALA A 97 2.04 -9.57 9.45
N SER A 98 1.19 -10.47 8.99
CA SER A 98 1.61 -11.68 8.27
C SER A 98 1.83 -11.29 6.81
N TRP A 99 3.09 -11.09 6.40
CA TRP A 99 3.40 -10.60 5.06
C TRP A 99 2.96 -11.61 3.98
N PRO A 100 2.34 -11.15 2.88
CA PRO A 100 1.74 -12.05 1.89
C PRO A 100 2.81 -12.81 1.08
N GLY A 101 2.92 -14.11 1.35
CA GLY A 101 3.85 -15.03 0.70
C GLY A 101 3.42 -15.55 -0.68
N ASN A 102 2.31 -15.05 -1.23
CA ASN A 102 1.85 -15.35 -2.59
C ASN A 102 0.93 -14.23 -3.10
N ALA A 103 0.70 -14.20 -4.41
CA ALA A 103 -0.09 -13.17 -5.08
C ALA A 103 -1.55 -13.16 -4.61
N GLU A 104 -2.18 -14.33 -4.46
CA GLU A 104 -3.59 -14.44 -4.06
C GLU A 104 -3.86 -13.81 -2.67
N THR A 105 -3.00 -14.13 -1.70
CA THR A 105 -3.05 -13.56 -0.35
C THR A 105 -2.81 -12.05 -0.42
N ALA A 106 -1.83 -11.61 -1.21
CA ALA A 106 -1.52 -10.18 -1.36
C ALA A 106 -2.71 -9.38 -1.93
N LEU A 107 -3.39 -9.91 -2.96
CA LEU A 107 -4.55 -9.24 -3.57
C LEU A 107 -5.76 -9.23 -2.64
N THR A 108 -5.96 -10.29 -1.85
CA THR A 108 -7.01 -10.35 -0.83
C THR A 108 -6.79 -9.26 0.23
N MET A 109 -5.59 -9.23 0.81
CA MET A 109 -5.24 -8.21 1.80
C MET A 109 -5.28 -6.79 1.22
N LEU A 110 -4.86 -6.60 -0.04
CA LEU A 110 -4.89 -5.31 -0.73
C LEU A 110 -6.33 -4.80 -0.87
N HIS A 111 -7.26 -5.67 -1.25
CA HIS A 111 -8.67 -5.31 -1.34
C HIS A 111 -9.25 -4.99 0.05
N GLU A 112 -9.08 -5.87 1.04
CA GLU A 112 -9.64 -5.69 2.38
C GLU A 112 -9.14 -4.42 3.07
N THR A 113 -7.84 -4.15 2.98
CA THR A 113 -7.24 -2.93 3.57
C THR A 113 -7.66 -1.67 2.83
N TYR A 114 -7.79 -1.72 1.50
CA TYR A 114 -8.36 -0.62 0.73
C TYR A 114 -9.79 -0.31 1.17
N GLU A 115 -10.65 -1.32 1.30
CA GLU A 115 -12.04 -1.12 1.73
C GLU A 115 -12.11 -0.52 3.14
N ALA A 116 -11.32 -1.05 4.07
CA ALA A 116 -11.26 -0.53 5.44
C ALA A 116 -10.82 0.95 5.48
N TRP A 117 -9.80 1.33 4.71
CA TRP A 117 -9.36 2.72 4.61
C TRP A 117 -10.42 3.61 3.94
N ARG A 118 -10.96 3.18 2.79
CA ARG A 118 -11.99 3.90 2.03
C ARG A 118 -13.21 4.18 2.91
N ASP A 119 -13.72 3.16 3.60
CA ASP A 119 -14.94 3.26 4.39
C ASP A 119 -14.72 4.09 5.66
N GLY A 120 -13.53 3.99 6.26
CA GLY A 120 -13.10 4.88 7.32
C GLY A 120 -13.10 6.35 6.90
N VAL A 121 -12.49 6.67 5.74
CA VAL A 121 -12.49 8.05 5.20
C VAL A 121 -13.91 8.52 4.87
N LYS A 122 -14.78 7.65 4.33
CA LYS A 122 -16.21 7.98 4.07
C LYS A 122 -16.97 8.35 5.35
N SER A 123 -16.58 7.79 6.49
CA SER A 123 -17.24 8.04 7.78
C SER A 123 -16.91 9.41 8.39
N LEU A 124 -15.84 10.08 7.93
CA LEU A 124 -15.41 11.37 8.44
C LEU A 124 -16.41 12.48 8.09
N SER A 125 -16.61 13.40 9.03
CA SER A 125 -17.28 14.68 8.79
C SER A 125 -16.33 15.70 8.14
N GLU A 126 -16.87 16.81 7.61
CA GLU A 126 -16.03 17.90 7.09
C GLU A 126 -15.12 18.50 8.16
N SER A 127 -15.56 18.57 9.42
CA SER A 127 -14.73 19.06 10.52
C SER A 127 -13.60 18.10 10.87
N ASP A 128 -13.84 16.78 10.80
CA ASP A 128 -12.79 15.79 11.12
C ASP A 128 -11.66 15.84 10.10
N ILE A 129 -11.99 16.10 8.83
CA ILE A 129 -11.01 16.20 7.73
C ILE A 129 -10.06 17.38 7.91
N LEU A 130 -10.53 18.46 8.56
CA LEU A 130 -9.76 19.66 8.83
C LEU A 130 -9.05 19.63 10.19
N ALA A 131 -9.45 18.72 11.09
CA ALA A 131 -8.83 18.57 12.40
C ALA A 131 -7.44 17.94 12.30
N PRO A 132 -6.56 18.18 13.29
CA PRO A 132 -5.29 17.47 13.41
C PRO A 132 -5.47 15.94 13.37
N VAL A 133 -4.62 15.27 12.60
CA VAL A 133 -4.66 13.81 12.39
C VAL A 133 -4.30 13.02 13.65
N GLY A 134 -3.60 13.65 14.58
CA GLY A 134 -3.35 13.10 15.91
C GLY A 134 -2.08 12.24 16.03
N PRO A 135 -1.81 11.74 17.25
CA PRO A 135 -0.49 11.22 17.64
C PRO A 135 -0.04 9.97 16.90
N ALA A 136 -0.96 9.24 16.24
CA ALA A 136 -0.63 8.06 15.44
C ALA A 136 0.31 8.37 14.25
N GLU A 137 0.34 9.62 13.80
CA GLU A 137 1.22 10.08 12.70
C GLU A 137 2.53 10.72 13.21
N GLY A 138 2.83 10.63 14.50
CA GLY A 138 4.10 11.06 15.08
C GLY A 138 4.40 12.54 14.84
N ALA A 139 5.50 12.82 14.12
CA ALA A 139 5.92 14.20 13.80
C ALA A 139 4.89 14.98 12.96
N PHE A 140 3.91 14.29 12.36
CA PHE A 140 2.85 14.89 11.54
C PHE A 140 1.52 15.05 12.30
N ALA A 141 1.48 14.81 13.61
CA ALA A 141 0.24 14.78 14.40
C ALA A 141 -0.62 16.05 14.29
N GLU A 142 0.01 17.22 14.13
CA GLU A 142 -0.68 18.51 14.04
C GLU A 142 -1.19 18.84 12.62
N TYR A 143 -0.86 18.04 11.61
CA TYR A 143 -1.35 18.26 10.25
C TYR A 143 -2.81 17.83 10.11
N PRO A 144 -3.59 18.46 9.22
CA PRO A 144 -4.98 18.05 8.99
C PRO A 144 -5.10 16.59 8.53
N PHE A 145 -6.19 15.91 8.88
CA PHE A 145 -6.48 14.56 8.38
C PHE A 145 -6.52 14.52 6.84
N ALA A 146 -6.95 15.60 6.19
CA ALA A 146 -6.87 15.78 4.73
C ALA A 146 -5.46 15.55 4.17
N THR A 147 -4.41 15.98 4.90
CA THR A 147 -3.02 15.78 4.50
C THR A 147 -2.64 14.30 4.49
N LEU A 148 -3.12 13.53 5.47
CA LEU A 148 -2.94 12.08 5.48
C LEU A 148 -3.67 11.41 4.31
N ILE A 149 -4.91 11.80 4.02
CA ILE A 149 -5.66 11.25 2.87
C ILE A 149 -4.89 11.49 1.57
N LEU A 150 -4.44 12.72 1.32
CA LEU A 150 -3.65 13.06 0.15
C LEU A 150 -2.32 12.30 0.08
N HIS A 151 -1.66 12.13 1.23
CA HIS A 151 -0.42 11.35 1.31
C HIS A 151 -0.66 9.90 0.88
N ILE A 152 -1.66 9.22 1.45
CA ILE A 152 -1.97 7.83 1.11
C ILE A 152 -2.35 7.69 -0.36
N THR A 153 -3.19 8.58 -0.89
CA THR A 153 -3.50 8.57 -2.34
C THR A 153 -2.24 8.70 -3.19
N ARG A 154 -1.30 9.58 -2.81
CA ARG A 154 -0.03 9.74 -3.53
C ARG A 154 0.83 8.48 -3.49
N GLU A 155 0.98 7.85 -2.33
CA GLU A 155 1.76 6.60 -2.18
C GLU A 155 1.18 5.48 -3.05
N VAL A 156 -0.15 5.32 -3.03
CA VAL A 156 -0.86 4.31 -3.82
C VAL A 156 -0.70 4.56 -5.32
N CYS A 157 -0.84 5.80 -5.78
CA CYS A 157 -0.64 6.17 -7.18
C CYS A 157 0.81 5.95 -7.63
N HIS A 158 1.78 6.30 -6.78
CA HIS A 158 3.20 6.15 -7.06
C HIS A 158 3.56 4.66 -7.23
N HIS A 159 3.32 3.84 -6.21
CA HIS A 159 3.68 2.43 -6.23
C HIS A 159 2.80 1.60 -7.17
N GLY A 160 1.52 1.97 -7.33
CA GLY A 160 0.65 1.34 -8.32
C GLY A 160 1.13 1.56 -9.76
N GLY A 161 1.70 2.74 -10.06
CA GLY A 161 2.35 3.01 -11.34
C GLY A 161 3.56 2.11 -11.58
N GLU A 162 4.41 1.96 -10.56
CA GLU A 162 5.60 1.09 -10.62
C GLU A 162 5.25 -0.40 -10.78
N ILE A 163 4.26 -0.87 -10.02
CA ILE A 163 3.68 -2.22 -10.19
C ILE A 163 3.24 -2.41 -11.65
N GLY A 164 2.58 -1.40 -12.21
CA GLY A 164 2.10 -1.48 -13.56
C GLY A 164 3.19 -1.60 -14.61
N VAL A 165 4.26 -0.82 -14.48
CA VAL A 165 5.41 -0.89 -15.39
C VAL A 165 6.11 -2.25 -15.28
N LEU A 166 6.36 -2.74 -14.06
CA LEU A 166 6.97 -4.06 -13.88
C LEU A 166 6.12 -5.18 -14.50
N ARG A 167 4.80 -5.12 -14.31
CA ARG A 167 3.89 -6.10 -14.88
C ARG A 167 3.87 -6.06 -16.41
N ASP A 168 3.89 -4.85 -16.98
CA ASP A 168 3.94 -4.68 -18.43
C ASP A 168 5.26 -5.23 -19.02
N LEU A 169 6.39 -5.02 -18.35
CA LEU A 169 7.70 -5.58 -18.76
C LEU A 169 7.71 -7.12 -18.72
N TYR A 170 7.20 -7.71 -17.64
CA TYR A 170 7.08 -9.17 -17.52
C TYR A 170 6.24 -9.76 -18.65
N ARG A 171 5.08 -9.15 -18.92
CA ARG A 171 4.15 -9.58 -19.97
C ARG A 171 4.69 -9.38 -21.39
N ALA A 172 5.58 -8.39 -21.57
CA ALA A 172 6.30 -8.19 -22.82
C ALA A 172 7.42 -9.23 -23.05
N GLY A 173 7.70 -10.09 -22.07
CA GLY A 173 8.66 -11.19 -22.20
C GLY A 173 10.07 -10.87 -21.70
N LEU A 174 10.27 -9.74 -21.01
CA LEU A 174 11.50 -9.54 -20.24
C LEU A 174 11.46 -10.55 -19.08
N ARG A 175 12.42 -11.47 -19.03
CA ARG A 175 12.54 -12.52 -18.01
C ARG A 175 13.98 -12.68 -17.60
#